data_AF-A0A917PEG6-F1
#
_entry.id   AF-A0A917PEG6-F1
#
_cell.length_a   1.000
_cell.length_b   1.000
_cell.length_c   1.000
_cell.angle_alpha   90.00
_cell.angle_beta   90.00
_cell.angle_gamma   90.00
#
_symmetry.space_group_name_H-M   'P 1'
#
loop_
_entity.id
_entity.type
_entity.pdbx_description
1 polymer ?
#
loop_
_entity_poly.entity_id
_entity_poly.type
_entity_poly.pdbx_seq_one_letter_code
_entity_poly.pdbx_strand_id
1 'polypeptide(L)'
;MVSGLVARTVAALQQKSRHAAHDPAEPREAIETVMSRTRALWQEHGLVMQAATDLGRSVPEIGVLWTQAAEIFIEAITRILQRAGVPAGDGPHAAASPARALCWMIERTFYRASQAGDDELEQAAATCLEVWLRTARLV
;
A
#
# COMPACT_ATOMS: atom_id res chain seq x y z
N MET A 1 10.53 24.06 -3.64
CA MET A 1 9.74 23.75 -2.43
C MET A 1 9.57 22.24 -2.31
N VAL A 2 9.61 21.71 -1.09
CA VAL A 2 9.42 20.28 -0.78
C VAL A 2 8.13 19.72 -1.39
N SER A 3 7.05 20.50 -1.41
CA SER A 3 5.76 20.14 -2.02
C SER A 3 5.86 19.73 -3.51
N GLY A 4 6.66 20.44 -4.31
CA GLY A 4 6.84 20.12 -5.73
C GLY A 4 7.68 18.87 -6.00
N LEU A 5 8.57 18.50 -5.07
CA LEU A 5 9.33 17.25 -5.15
C LEU A 5 8.44 16.07 -4.74
N VAL A 6 7.71 16.21 -3.63
CA VAL A 6 6.74 15.22 -3.15
C VAL A 6 5.70 14.91 -4.24
N ALA A 7 5.12 15.93 -4.88
CA ALA A 7 4.13 15.73 -5.94
C ALA A 7 4.68 14.93 -7.14
N ARG A 8 5.89 15.24 -7.60
CA ARG A 8 6.52 14.51 -8.71
C ARG A 8 6.86 13.06 -8.35
N THR A 9 7.39 12.84 -7.16
CA THR A 9 7.72 11.49 -6.70
C THR A 9 6.45 10.67 -6.55
N VAL A 10 5.40 11.18 -5.89
CA VAL A 10 4.12 10.47 -5.75
C VAL A 10 3.51 10.14 -7.12
N ALA A 11 3.53 11.07 -8.08
CA ALA A 11 3.06 10.79 -9.44
C ALA A 11 3.88 9.70 -10.15
N ALA A 12 5.21 9.70 -10.01
CA ALA A 12 6.07 8.66 -10.56
C ALA A 12 5.83 7.28 -9.91
N LEU A 13 5.52 7.26 -8.62
CA LEU A 13 5.17 6.05 -7.87
C LEU A 13 3.83 5.48 -8.32
N GLN A 14 2.81 6.32 -8.51
CA GLN A 14 1.50 5.89 -9.04
C GLN A 14 1.63 5.21 -10.40
N GLN A 15 2.46 5.73 -11.30
CA GLN A 15 2.66 5.15 -12.63
C GLN A 15 3.28 3.74 -12.55
N LYS A 16 4.22 3.53 -11.62
CA LYS A 16 4.83 2.21 -11.38
C LYS A 16 3.83 1.22 -10.77
N SER A 17 2.98 1.67 -9.84
CA SER A 17 1.98 0.81 -9.17
C SER A 17 0.88 0.28 -10.09
N ARG A 18 0.47 1.04 -11.12
CA ARG A 18 -0.59 0.62 -12.06
C ARG A 18 -0.26 -0.66 -12.86
N HIS A 19 1.03 -0.94 -13.10
CA HIS A 19 1.44 -2.14 -13.85
C HIS A 19 1.35 -3.43 -13.03
N ALA A 20 1.45 -3.37 -11.70
CA ALA A 20 1.47 -4.56 -10.84
C ALA A 20 0.12 -5.27 -10.73
N ALA A 21 -0.99 -4.57 -11.00
CA ALA A 21 -2.32 -5.07 -10.70
C ALA A 21 -2.86 -6.13 -11.71
N HIS A 22 -2.09 -6.44 -12.76
CA HIS A 22 -2.44 -7.43 -13.80
C HIS A 22 -1.53 -8.66 -13.77
N ASP A 23 -0.77 -8.86 -12.69
CA ASP A 23 0.13 -10.00 -12.54
C ASP A 23 -0.65 -11.32 -12.44
N PRO A 24 -0.40 -12.32 -13.33
CA PRO A 24 -1.08 -13.61 -13.29
C PRO A 24 -0.61 -14.51 -12.14
N ALA A 25 0.43 -14.14 -11.38
CA ALA A 25 0.97 -14.91 -10.26
C ALA A 25 -0.10 -15.34 -9.24
N GLU A 26 0.08 -16.50 -8.62
CA GLU A 26 -0.84 -17.01 -7.60
C GLU A 26 -1.07 -15.98 -6.47
N PRO A 27 -2.26 -15.91 -5.85
CA PRO A 27 -2.59 -14.84 -4.90
C PRO A 27 -1.56 -14.66 -3.77
N ARG A 28 -0.98 -15.75 -3.25
CA ARG A 28 0.08 -15.71 -2.24
C ARG A 28 1.34 -15.01 -2.77
N GLU A 29 1.83 -15.41 -3.94
CA GLU A 29 3.03 -14.83 -4.57
C GLU A 29 2.81 -13.34 -4.92
N ALA A 30 1.59 -13.00 -5.36
CA ALA A 30 1.22 -11.61 -5.62
C ALA A 30 1.28 -10.75 -4.34
N ILE A 31 0.78 -11.27 -3.21
CA ILE A 31 0.85 -10.58 -1.90
C ILE A 31 2.32 -10.39 -1.47
N GLU A 32 3.13 -11.44 -1.54
CA GLU A 32 4.55 -11.41 -1.17
C GLU A 32 5.32 -10.38 -2.05
N THR A 33 5.05 -10.37 -3.35
CA THR A 33 5.62 -9.41 -4.30
C THR A 33 5.22 -7.98 -4.00
N VAL A 34 3.93 -7.72 -3.72
CA VAL A 34 3.46 -6.37 -3.37
C VAL A 34 4.09 -5.89 -2.08
N MET A 35 4.23 -6.75 -1.08
CA MET A 35 4.82 -6.37 0.20
C MET A 35 6.31 -6.07 0.07
N SER A 36 7.05 -6.90 -0.68
CA SER A 36 8.47 -6.66 -0.98
C SER A 36 8.68 -5.33 -1.71
N ARG A 37 7.84 -5.03 -2.71
CA ARG A 37 7.87 -3.73 -3.42
C ARG A 37 7.51 -2.56 -2.52
N THR A 38 6.52 -2.72 -1.65
CA THR A 38 6.16 -1.70 -0.65
C THR A 38 7.33 -1.41 0.28
N ARG A 39 8.01 -2.45 0.79
CA ARG A 39 9.20 -2.27 1.63
C ARG A 39 10.33 -1.54 0.92
N ALA A 40 10.69 -1.98 -0.30
CA ALA A 40 11.70 -1.31 -1.10
C ALA A 40 11.35 0.16 -1.34
N LEU A 41 10.06 0.46 -1.58
CA LEU A 41 9.58 1.81 -1.78
C LEU A 41 9.80 2.70 -0.55
N TRP A 42 9.42 2.22 0.64
CA TRP A 42 9.58 2.97 1.89
C TRP A 42 11.05 3.09 2.30
N GLN A 43 11.89 2.09 1.99
CA GLN A 43 13.33 2.16 2.21
C GLN A 43 13.99 3.21 1.31
N GLU A 44 13.66 3.24 0.01
CA GLU A 44 14.25 4.17 -0.95
C GLU A 44 13.73 5.62 -0.78
N HIS A 45 12.47 5.78 -0.38
CA HIS A 45 11.78 7.07 -0.43
C HIS A 45 11.10 7.47 0.89
N GLY A 46 11.51 6.89 2.03
CA GLY A 46 10.86 7.07 3.33
C GLY A 46 10.58 8.53 3.71
N LEU A 47 11.54 9.43 3.54
CA LEU A 47 11.36 10.87 3.84
C LEU A 47 10.27 11.51 2.98
N VAL A 48 10.17 11.14 1.70
CA VAL A 48 9.15 11.68 0.79
C VAL A 48 7.79 11.10 1.12
N MET A 49 7.72 9.81 1.44
CA MET A 49 6.50 9.12 1.85
C MET A 49 5.96 9.72 3.17
N GLN A 50 6.83 9.93 4.17
CA GLN A 50 6.48 10.60 5.42
C GLN A 50 5.95 12.02 5.17
N ALA A 51 6.66 12.82 4.36
CA ALA A 51 6.22 14.17 4.04
C ALA A 51 4.88 14.20 3.30
N ALA A 52 4.61 13.23 2.42
CA ALA A 52 3.32 13.11 1.74
C ALA A 52 2.19 12.81 2.73
N THR A 53 2.40 11.87 3.66
CA THR A 53 1.44 11.55 4.73
C THR A 53 1.19 12.75 5.64
N ASP A 54 2.24 13.47 6.06
CA ASP A 54 2.12 14.61 6.97
C ASP A 54 1.45 15.82 6.32
N LEU A 55 1.82 16.13 5.07
CA LEU A 55 1.32 17.30 4.35
C LEU A 55 -0.02 17.07 3.66
N GLY A 56 -0.44 15.82 3.44
CA GLY A 56 -1.65 15.49 2.70
C GLY A 56 -2.93 16.10 3.29
N ARG A 57 -2.96 16.39 4.60
CA ARG A 57 -4.09 17.07 5.24
C ARG A 57 -4.06 18.60 5.08
N SER A 58 -2.87 19.21 5.05
CA SER A 58 -2.70 20.67 5.02
C SER A 58 -2.47 21.24 3.62
N VAL A 59 -2.06 20.41 2.66
CA VAL A 59 -1.79 20.79 1.27
C VAL A 59 -2.73 19.98 0.37
N PRO A 60 -3.86 20.56 -0.10
CA PRO A 60 -4.90 19.83 -0.83
C PRO A 60 -4.38 19.07 -2.06
N GLU A 61 -3.43 19.63 -2.80
CA GLU A 61 -2.85 19.00 -3.99
C GLU A 61 -2.12 17.69 -3.64
N ILE A 62 -1.40 17.67 -2.51
CA ILE A 62 -0.74 16.46 -2.00
C ILE A 62 -1.79 15.47 -1.51
N GLY A 63 -2.83 15.93 -0.82
CA GLY A 63 -3.92 15.08 -0.34
C GLY A 63 -4.66 14.36 -1.48
N VAL A 64 -4.92 15.06 -2.60
CA VAL A 64 -5.52 14.47 -3.80
C VAL A 64 -4.61 13.41 -4.40
N LEU A 65 -3.32 13.71 -4.59
CA LEU A 65 -2.35 12.74 -5.12
C LEU A 65 -2.20 11.52 -4.21
N TRP A 66 -2.15 11.71 -2.90
CA TRP A 66 -2.04 10.62 -1.94
C TRP A 66 -3.27 9.72 -1.95
N THR A 67 -4.47 10.32 -1.95
CA THR A 67 -5.74 9.58 -2.01
C THR A 67 -5.86 8.79 -3.32
N GLN A 68 -5.49 9.40 -4.46
CA GLN A 68 -5.48 8.70 -5.74
C GLN A 68 -4.49 7.53 -5.77
N ALA A 69 -3.33 7.67 -5.13
CA ALA A 69 -2.37 6.57 -5.01
C ALA A 69 -2.97 5.44 -4.16
N ALA A 70 -3.58 5.77 -3.03
CA ALA A 70 -4.23 4.81 -2.15
C ALA A 70 -5.35 4.05 -2.88
N GLU A 71 -6.21 4.72 -3.65
CA GLU A 71 -7.28 4.04 -4.41
C GLU A 71 -6.73 3.03 -5.43
N ILE A 72 -5.62 3.34 -6.12
CA ILE A 72 -4.95 2.37 -7.02
C ILE A 72 -4.48 1.13 -6.24
N PHE A 73 -3.91 1.31 -5.05
CA PHE A 73 -3.49 0.20 -4.20
C PHE A 73 -4.69 -0.59 -3.65
N ILE A 74 -5.76 0.08 -3.23
CA ILE A 74 -7.00 -0.54 -2.75
C ILE A 74 -7.61 -1.41 -3.85
N GLU A 75 -7.69 -0.93 -5.08
CA GLU A 75 -8.18 -1.70 -6.23
C GLU A 75 -7.30 -2.93 -6.51
N ALA A 76 -5.98 -2.80 -6.39
CA ALA A 76 -5.05 -3.93 -6.56
C ALA A 76 -5.23 -4.98 -5.46
N ILE A 77 -5.28 -4.56 -4.18
CA ILE A 77 -5.52 -5.45 -3.04
C ILE A 77 -6.88 -6.14 -3.17
N THR A 78 -7.93 -5.39 -3.57
CA THR A 78 -9.28 -5.93 -3.78
C THR A 78 -9.27 -7.06 -4.81
N ARG A 79 -8.59 -6.85 -5.95
CA ARG A 79 -8.47 -7.89 -6.99
C ARG A 79 -7.72 -9.12 -6.50
N ILE A 80 -6.64 -8.94 -5.75
CA ILE A 80 -5.89 -10.06 -5.17
C ILE A 80 -6.76 -10.85 -4.18
N LEU A 81 -7.52 -10.18 -3.31
CA LEU A 81 -8.44 -10.83 -2.38
C LEU A 81 -9.56 -11.58 -3.11
N GLN A 82 -10.13 -11.01 -4.17
CA GLN A 82 -11.13 -11.70 -5.00
C GLN A 82 -10.56 -12.97 -5.65
N ARG A 83 -9.33 -12.92 -6.17
CA ARG A 83 -8.63 -14.08 -6.71
C ARG A 83 -8.32 -15.14 -5.66
N ALA A 84 -8.11 -14.74 -4.40
CA ALA A 84 -7.99 -15.63 -3.25
C ALA A 84 -9.35 -16.19 -2.76
N GLY A 85 -10.47 -15.83 -3.41
CA GLY A 85 -11.80 -16.35 -3.07
C GLY A 85 -12.60 -15.49 -2.08
N VAL A 86 -12.14 -14.28 -1.74
CA VAL A 86 -12.94 -13.34 -0.95
C VAL A 86 -14.07 -12.79 -1.82
N PRO A 87 -15.35 -12.82 -1.36
CA PRO A 87 -16.48 -12.39 -2.19
C PRO A 87 -16.37 -10.94 -2.67
N ALA A 88 -16.84 -10.69 -3.89
CA ALA A 88 -17.15 -9.32 -4.34
C ALA A 88 -18.48 -8.84 -3.72
N GLY A 89 -18.73 -7.54 -3.77
CA GLY A 89 -19.97 -6.92 -3.28
C GLY A 89 -19.72 -5.80 -2.29
N ASP A 90 -20.73 -5.53 -1.46
CA ASP A 90 -20.71 -4.48 -0.45
C ASP A 90 -20.67 -5.06 0.98
N GLY A 91 -20.25 -4.22 1.93
CA GLY A 91 -20.20 -4.57 3.34
C GLY A 91 -18.86 -5.18 3.79
N PRO A 92 -18.74 -5.51 5.08
CA PRO A 92 -17.45 -5.80 5.71
C PRO A 92 -16.80 -7.12 5.26
N HIS A 93 -17.57 -8.04 4.68
CA HIS A 93 -17.08 -9.33 4.18
C HIS A 93 -16.65 -9.30 2.70
N ALA A 94 -17.06 -8.27 1.97
CA ALA A 94 -16.71 -8.12 0.57
C ALA A 94 -15.29 -7.57 0.42
N ALA A 95 -14.53 -8.07 -0.54
CA ALA A 95 -13.09 -7.85 -0.71
C ALA A 95 -12.63 -6.38 -0.64
N ALA A 96 -13.44 -5.44 -1.09
CA ALA A 96 -13.12 -4.01 -1.08
C ALA A 96 -12.97 -3.44 0.35
N SER A 97 -13.75 -3.92 1.31
CA SER A 97 -13.72 -3.44 2.69
C SER A 97 -12.40 -3.79 3.42
N PRO A 98 -11.98 -5.06 3.52
CA PRO A 98 -10.68 -5.41 4.07
C PRO A 98 -9.53 -4.86 3.21
N ALA A 99 -9.68 -4.73 1.88
CA ALA A 99 -8.64 -4.11 1.05
C ALA A 99 -8.35 -2.66 1.46
N ARG A 100 -9.39 -1.87 1.70
CA ARG A 100 -9.25 -0.49 2.20
C ARG A 100 -8.60 -0.46 3.58
N ALA A 101 -9.03 -1.32 4.49
CA ALA A 101 -8.44 -1.41 5.82
C ALA A 101 -6.95 -1.81 5.77
N LEU A 102 -6.60 -2.81 4.97
CA LEU A 102 -5.23 -3.27 4.77
C LEU A 102 -4.36 -2.16 4.20
N CYS A 103 -4.83 -1.42 3.18
CA CYS A 103 -4.07 -0.32 2.58
C CYS A 103 -3.63 0.70 3.63
N TRP A 104 -4.57 1.21 4.43
CA TRP A 104 -4.28 2.22 5.45
C TRP A 104 -3.50 1.65 6.65
N MET A 105 -3.73 0.39 7.01
CA MET A 105 -2.94 -0.30 8.03
C MET A 105 -1.48 -0.43 7.61
N ILE A 106 -1.23 -0.86 6.37
CA ILE A 106 0.11 -0.97 5.78
C ILE A 106 0.77 0.41 5.79
N GLU A 107 0.12 1.42 5.20
CA GLU A 107 0.67 2.78 5.18
C GLU A 107 1.08 3.25 6.58
N ARG A 108 0.19 3.13 7.56
CA ARG A 108 0.44 3.65 8.90
C ARG A 108 1.55 2.88 9.62
N THR A 109 1.63 1.58 9.39
CA THR A 109 2.65 0.72 9.99
C THR A 109 4.03 1.03 9.40
N PHE A 110 4.13 1.16 8.08
CA PHE A 110 5.35 1.54 7.39
C PHE A 110 5.79 2.98 7.70
N TYR A 111 4.85 3.92 7.82
CA TYR A 111 5.15 5.29 8.26
C TYR A 111 5.85 5.28 9.63
N ARG A 112 5.34 4.51 10.61
CA ARG A 112 5.97 4.41 11.94
C ARG A 112 7.33 3.72 11.88
N ALA A 113 7.42 2.61 11.14
CA ALA A 113 8.67 1.86 11.00
C ALA A 113 9.78 2.68 10.32
N SER A 114 9.45 3.44 9.27
CA SER A 114 10.40 4.30 8.56
C SER A 114 11.00 5.43 9.43
N GLN A 115 10.41 5.73 10.59
CA GLN A 115 10.98 6.67 11.56
C GLN A 115 11.99 6.00 12.52
N ALA A 116 11.95 4.67 12.62
CA ALA A 116 12.77 3.90 13.54
C ALA A 116 14.00 3.29 12.85
N GLY A 117 13.87 2.81 11.61
CA GLY A 117 15.00 2.25 10.85
C GLY A 117 14.60 1.18 9.85
N ASP A 118 15.62 0.65 9.15
CA ASP A 118 15.45 -0.40 8.14
C ASP A 118 15.04 -1.75 8.76
N ASP A 119 15.52 -2.08 9.95
CA ASP A 119 15.15 -3.31 10.66
C ASP A 119 13.65 -3.29 11.03
N GLU A 120 13.15 -2.14 11.48
CA GLU A 120 11.73 -1.95 11.75
C GLU A 120 10.88 -2.00 10.48
N LEU A 121 11.40 -1.53 9.34
CA LEU A 121 10.73 -1.66 8.05
C LEU A 121 10.60 -3.12 7.62
N GLU A 122 11.63 -3.94 7.85
CA GLU A 122 11.57 -5.38 7.60
C GLU A 122 10.53 -6.06 8.47
N GLN A 123 10.52 -5.75 9.77
CA GLN A 123 9.53 -6.30 10.70
C GLN A 123 8.10 -5.85 10.37
N ALA A 124 7.92 -4.60 9.96
CA ALA A 124 6.64 -4.08 9.48
C ALA A 124 6.16 -4.82 8.24
N ALA A 125 7.04 -5.05 7.27
CA ALA A 125 6.72 -5.79 6.06
C ALA A 125 6.28 -7.23 6.37
N ALA A 126 7.04 -7.95 7.20
CA ALA A 126 6.70 -9.31 7.62
C ALA A 126 5.36 -9.38 8.36
N THR A 127 5.10 -8.41 9.26
CA THR A 127 3.85 -8.35 10.02
C THR A 127 2.65 -8.06 9.13
N CYS A 128 2.76 -7.08 8.24
CA CYS A 128 1.69 -6.74 7.31
C CYS A 128 1.43 -7.86 6.29
N LEU A 129 2.47 -8.55 5.84
CA LEU A 129 2.36 -9.75 4.99
C LEU A 129 1.48 -10.81 5.66
N GLU A 130 1.80 -11.15 6.91
CA GLU A 130 1.06 -12.18 7.64
C GLU A 130 -0.41 -11.80 7.86
N VAL A 131 -0.70 -10.55 8.22
CA VAL A 131 -2.09 -10.07 8.38
C VAL A 131 -2.85 -10.15 7.06
N TRP A 132 -2.21 -9.80 5.93
CA TRP A 132 -2.85 -9.89 4.63
C TRP A 132 -3.10 -11.35 4.24
N LEU A 133 -2.13 -12.25 4.41
CA LEU A 133 -2.30 -13.68 4.13
C LEU A 133 -3.45 -14.30 4.93
N ARG A 134 -3.59 -13.97 6.22
CA ARG A 134 -4.73 -14.39 7.05
C ARG A 134 -6.05 -13.84 6.55
N THR A 135 -6.06 -12.56 6.16
CA THR A 135 -7.25 -11.90 5.58
C THR A 135 -7.69 -12.58 4.28
N ALA A 136 -6.71 -13.03 3.47
CA ALA A 136 -6.92 -13.76 2.24
C ALA A 136 -7.21 -15.26 2.44
N ARG A 137 -7.14 -15.77 3.68
CA ARG A 137 -7.30 -17.20 4.04
C ARG A 137 -6.27 -18.12 3.34
N LEU A 138 -5.03 -17.65 3.24
CA LEU A 138 -3.92 -18.35 2.57
C LEU A 138 -2.90 -18.94 3.56
N VAL A 139 -3.23 -18.96 4.86
CA VAL A 139 -2.46 -19.57 5.96
C VAL A 139 -3.40 -20.32 6.90
#